data_AF-A0A645ELV9-F1
#
_entry.id   AF-A0A645ELV9-F1
#
_cell.length_a   1.000
_cell.length_b   1.000
_cell.length_c   1.000
_cell.angle_alpha   90.00
_cell.angle_beta   90.00
_cell.angle_gamma   90.00
#
_symmetry.space_group_name_H-M   'P 1'
#
loop_
_entity.id
_entity.type
_entity.pdbx_description
1 polymer ?
#
loop_
_entity_poly.entity_id
_entity_poly.type
_entity_poly.pdbx_seq_one_letter_code
_entity_poly.pdbx_strand_id
1 'polypeptide(L)'
;MLELLYATGMRVSEMVNLNVSNLNLNMKYVIAFGKGSKERIIPLGKTAVSFLDTYINVVRPRALHADNSEERHLFLSVYGKGLTRQRFWQIIKDYGQKAGIRKELSPHILRHSFATHLLDNGADLRSVQELLGHSDISTTQIYTHLTNKRLRLIYDKAHPRA
;
A
#
# COMPACT_ATOMS: atom_id res chain seq x y z
N MET A 1 -1.24 -7.50 -3.28
CA MET A 1 -1.46 -6.23 -4.02
C MET A 1 -2.73 -5.52 -3.60
N LEU A 2 -3.92 -6.06 -3.90
CA LEU A 2 -5.21 -5.42 -3.56
C LEU A 2 -5.30 -5.08 -2.07
N GLU A 3 -4.95 -6.04 -1.21
CA GLU A 3 -4.92 -5.84 0.24
C GLU A 3 -3.97 -4.71 0.66
N LEU A 4 -2.78 -4.61 0.07
CA LEU A 4 -1.84 -3.55 0.41
C LEU A 4 -2.39 -2.18 0.01
N LEU A 5 -2.99 -2.04 -1.17
CA LEU A 5 -3.59 -0.77 -1.60
C LEU A 5 -4.75 -0.38 -0.69
N TYR A 6 -5.60 -1.34 -0.33
CA TYR A 6 -6.70 -1.10 0.60
C TYR A 6 -6.16 -0.71 1.99
N ALA A 7 -5.18 -1.44 2.51
CA ALA A 7 -4.63 -1.23 3.85
C ALA A 7 -3.83 0.08 4.00
N THR A 8 -3.39 0.71 2.92
CA THR A 8 -2.46 1.86 2.98
C THR A 8 -2.97 3.10 2.27
N GLY A 9 -3.98 2.97 1.41
CA GLY A 9 -4.45 4.05 0.55
C GLY A 9 -3.39 4.59 -0.42
N MET A 10 -2.25 3.92 -0.59
CA MET A 10 -1.18 4.40 -1.49
C MET A 10 -1.64 4.41 -2.96
N ARG A 11 -1.00 5.23 -3.79
CA ARG A 11 -1.27 5.24 -5.24
C ARG A 11 -0.70 3.97 -5.87
N VAL A 12 -1.26 3.53 -6.99
CA VAL A 12 -0.71 2.39 -7.74
C VAL A 12 0.73 2.66 -8.17
N SER A 13 1.04 3.89 -8.57
CA SER A 13 2.42 4.29 -8.92
C SER A 13 3.39 4.10 -7.76
N GLU A 14 2.93 4.31 -6.53
CA GLU A 14 3.76 4.09 -5.34
C GLU A 14 3.92 2.58 -5.13
N MET A 15 2.82 1.82 -5.19
CA MET A 15 2.82 0.36 -5.01
C MET A 15 3.72 -0.38 -6.01
N VAL A 16 3.65 -0.03 -7.30
CA VAL A 16 4.43 -0.74 -8.33
C VAL A 16 5.93 -0.44 -8.26
N ASN A 17 6.31 0.69 -7.66
CA ASN A 17 7.71 1.10 -7.47
C ASN A 17 8.24 0.74 -6.07
N LEU A 18 7.46 0.06 -5.23
CA LEU A 18 7.93 -0.41 -3.93
C LEU A 18 8.99 -1.49 -4.13
N ASN A 19 10.08 -1.39 -3.38
CA ASN A 19 11.06 -2.46 -3.22
C ASN A 19 10.75 -3.30 -1.98
N VAL A 20 11.27 -4.52 -1.95
CA VAL A 20 11.15 -5.41 -0.77
C VAL A 20 11.70 -4.74 0.49
N SER A 21 12.79 -3.98 0.37
CA SER A 21 13.42 -3.24 1.48
C SER A 21 12.54 -2.13 2.08
N ASN A 22 11.48 -1.72 1.40
CA ASN A 22 10.56 -0.72 1.93
C ASN A 22 9.54 -1.29 2.93
N LEU A 23 9.51 -2.61 3.12
CA LEU A 23 8.62 -3.27 4.06
C LEU A 23 9.37 -3.73 5.30
N ASN A 24 8.74 -3.51 6.44
CA ASN A 24 9.14 -4.13 7.69
C ASN A 24 7.92 -4.85 8.26
N LEU A 25 7.81 -6.15 7.98
CA LEU A 25 6.66 -6.96 8.40
C LEU A 25 6.66 -7.20 9.92
N ASN A 26 7.83 -7.29 10.55
CA ASN A 26 7.97 -7.43 12.00
C ASN A 26 7.41 -6.20 12.72
N MET A 27 7.80 -5.02 12.25
CA MET A 27 7.34 -3.75 12.79
C MET A 27 5.98 -3.31 12.22
N LYS A 28 5.44 -4.05 11.25
CA LYS A 28 4.16 -3.85 10.57
C LYS A 28 4.00 -2.47 9.93
N TYR A 29 4.95 -2.09 9.08
CA TYR A 29 4.83 -0.87 8.29
C TYR A 29 5.44 -1.01 6.90
N VAL A 30 5.06 -0.09 6.01
CA VAL A 30 5.68 0.13 4.70
C VAL A 30 6.10 1.60 4.56
N ILE A 31 7.24 1.83 3.93
CA ILE A 31 7.71 3.16 3.55
C ILE A 31 7.27 3.44 2.11
N ALA A 32 6.43 4.45 1.92
CA ALA A 32 5.97 4.88 0.60
C ALA A 32 6.60 6.22 0.21
N PHE A 33 6.92 6.39 -1.07
CA PHE A 33 7.51 7.62 -1.61
C PHE A 33 6.47 8.44 -2.35
N GLY A 34 6.24 9.66 -1.88
CA GLY A 34 5.34 10.64 -2.51
C GLY A 34 6.05 11.53 -3.55
N LYS A 35 5.35 12.59 -3.97
CA LYS A 35 5.90 13.62 -4.88
C LYS A 35 7.14 14.27 -4.23
N GLY A 36 8.20 14.44 -5.02
CA GLY A 36 9.47 15.00 -4.54
C GLY A 36 10.26 14.06 -3.62
N SER A 37 10.05 12.74 -3.76
CA SER A 37 10.74 11.69 -2.98
C SER A 37 10.53 11.80 -1.46
N LYS A 38 9.47 12.48 -1.02
CA LYS A 38 9.10 12.53 0.40
C LYS A 38 8.66 11.16 0.88
N GLU A 39 9.37 10.63 1.87
CA GLU A 39 9.03 9.37 2.52
C GLU A 39 7.87 9.54 3.50
N ARG A 40 7.01 8.53 3.58
CA ARG A 40 6.04 8.39 4.65
C ARG A 40 5.95 6.93 5.11
N ILE A 41 5.82 6.74 6.41
CA ILE A 41 5.60 5.43 7.02
C ILE A 41 4.10 5.20 7.12
N ILE A 42 3.63 4.09 6.59
CA ILE A 42 2.23 3.69 6.63
C ILE A 42 2.12 2.39 7.43
N PRO A 43 1.34 2.35 8.52
CA PRO A 43 1.07 1.13 9.26
C PRO A 43 0.42 0.06 8.38
N LEU A 44 0.72 -1.21 8.67
CA LEU A 44 0.11 -2.36 8.02
C LEU A 44 -0.71 -3.16 9.02
N GLY A 45 -1.98 -3.39 8.69
CA GLY A 45 -2.83 -4.30 9.46
C GLY A 45 -2.39 -5.76 9.37
N LYS A 46 -2.82 -6.59 10.33
CA LYS A 46 -2.50 -8.02 10.41
C LYS A 46 -2.79 -8.77 9.12
N THR A 47 -3.92 -8.45 8.48
CA THR A 47 -4.33 -9.05 7.22
C THR A 47 -3.31 -8.77 6.10
N ALA A 48 -2.94 -7.50 5.92
CA ALA A 48 -1.97 -7.10 4.91
C ALA A 48 -0.62 -7.77 5.15
N VAL A 49 -0.16 -7.81 6.40
CA VAL A 49 1.09 -8.50 6.79
C VAL A 49 1.04 -9.98 6.40
N SER A 50 -0.06 -10.70 6.71
CA SER A 50 -0.21 -12.11 6.37
C SER A 50 -0.12 -12.38 4.87
N PHE A 51 -0.79 -11.57 4.04
CA PHE A 51 -0.73 -11.72 2.59
C PHE A 51 0.64 -11.34 2.02
N LEU A 52 1.28 -10.31 2.58
CA LEU A 52 2.61 -9.88 2.14
C LEU A 52 3.68 -10.90 2.50
N ASP A 53 3.61 -11.49 3.69
CA ASP A 53 4.53 -12.53 4.13
C ASP A 53 4.44 -13.76 3.22
N THR A 54 3.22 -14.25 2.98
CA THR A 54 2.96 -15.35 2.04
C THR A 54 3.52 -15.03 0.65
N TYR A 55 3.26 -13.82 0.15
CA TYR A 55 3.73 -13.41 -1.16
C TYR A 55 5.27 -13.34 -1.23
N ILE A 56 5.94 -12.74 -0.25
CA ILE A 56 7.41 -12.58 -0.23
C ILE A 56 8.12 -13.92 -0.09
N ASN A 57 7.61 -14.82 0.75
CA ASN A 57 8.29 -16.07 1.09
C ASN A 57 7.94 -17.23 0.14
N VAL A 58 6.77 -17.20 -0.51
CA VAL A 58 6.28 -18.34 -1.31
C VAL A 58 6.12 -17.98 -2.79
N VAL A 59 5.47 -16.85 -3.09
CA VAL A 59 5.06 -16.52 -4.46
C VAL A 59 6.16 -15.81 -5.23
N ARG A 60 6.74 -14.76 -4.64
CA ARG A 60 7.78 -13.92 -5.27
C ARG A 60 9.03 -14.73 -5.66
N PRO A 61 9.57 -15.65 -4.82
CA PRO A 61 10.75 -16.42 -5.19
C PRO A 61 10.52 -17.31 -6.42
N ARG A 62 9.29 -17.80 -6.61
CA ARG A 62 8.91 -18.60 -7.80
C ARG A 62 8.73 -17.76 -9.07
N ALA A 63 8.48 -16.46 -8.92
CA ALA A 63 8.35 -15.53 -10.03
C ALA A 63 9.68 -14.89 -10.46
N LEU A 64 10.71 -14.96 -9.60
CA LEU A 64 12.06 -14.56 -9.96
C LEU A 64 12.67 -15.60 -10.90
N HIS A 65 13.04 -15.16 -12.11
CA HIS A 65 13.83 -15.96 -13.03
C HIS A 65 15.32 -15.81 -12.69
N ALA A 66 16.14 -16.82 -13.00
CA ALA A 66 17.59 -16.79 -12.74
C ALA A 66 18.26 -15.54 -13.34
N ASP A 67 17.81 -15.10 -14.51
CA ASP A 67 18.34 -13.93 -15.22
C ASP A 67 17.94 -12.58 -14.58
N ASN A 68 17.01 -12.59 -13.61
CA ASN A 68 16.49 -11.39 -12.94
C ASN A 68 16.67 -11.47 -11.41
N SER A 69 17.71 -12.14 -10.93
CA SER A 69 17.97 -12.33 -9.49
C SER A 69 18.13 -11.00 -8.72
N GLU A 70 18.58 -9.94 -9.40
CA GLU A 70 18.77 -8.60 -8.83
C GLU A 70 17.49 -7.76 -8.77
N GLU A 71 16.34 -8.30 -9.21
CA GLU A 71 15.09 -7.56 -9.19
C GLU A 71 14.67 -7.24 -7.75
N ARG A 72 14.48 -5.94 -7.45
CA ARG A 72 14.21 -5.41 -6.10
C ARG A 72 12.75 -5.08 -5.88
N HIS A 73 11.98 -4.92 -6.96
CA HIS A 73 10.56 -4.60 -6.87
C HIS A 73 9.83 -5.65 -6.03
N LEU A 74 8.92 -5.20 -5.18
CA LEU A 74 8.08 -6.06 -4.36
C LEU A 74 7.21 -6.91 -5.28
N PHE A 75 6.40 -6.27 -6.12
CA PHE A 75 5.48 -6.96 -7.01
C PHE A 75 6.08 -7.21 -8.39
N LEU A 76 6.05 -8.47 -8.81
CA LEU A 76 6.61 -8.91 -10.07
C LEU A 76 5.51 -9.27 -11.08
N SER A 77 5.84 -9.11 -12.35
CA SER A 77 5.14 -9.71 -13.47
C SER A 77 5.52 -11.19 -13.63
N VAL A 78 4.79 -11.92 -14.47
CA VAL A 78 5.10 -13.32 -14.81
C VAL A 78 6.49 -13.52 -15.44
N TYR A 79 7.07 -12.44 -15.99
CA TYR A 79 8.41 -12.43 -16.58
C TYR A 79 9.51 -12.09 -15.55
N GLY A 80 9.17 -12.01 -14.26
CA GLY A 80 10.12 -11.74 -13.17
C GLY A 80 10.65 -10.30 -13.12
N LYS A 81 10.06 -9.38 -13.90
CA LYS A 81 10.33 -7.93 -13.83
C LYS A 81 9.28 -7.22 -13.01
N GLY A 82 9.60 -6.04 -12.47
CA GLY A 82 8.66 -5.15 -11.79
C GLY A 82 7.30 -5.01 -12.49
N LEU A 83 6.23 -5.08 -11.72
CA LEU A 83 4.86 -4.99 -12.23
C LEU A 83 4.58 -3.58 -12.77
N THR A 84 3.90 -3.45 -13.90
CA THR A 84 3.50 -2.14 -14.43
C THR A 84 2.13 -1.69 -13.92
N ARG A 85 1.90 -0.37 -13.90
CA ARG A 85 0.57 0.21 -13.57
C ARG A 85 -0.53 -0.32 -14.48
N GLN A 86 -0.26 -0.43 -15.78
CA GLN A 86 -1.21 -0.93 -16.77
C GLN A 86 -1.56 -2.40 -16.49
N ARG A 87 -0.57 -3.23 -16.15
CA ARG A 87 -0.82 -4.62 -15.78
C ARG A 87 -1.65 -4.72 -14.51
N PHE A 88 -1.34 -3.92 -13.49
CA PHE A 88 -2.17 -3.87 -12.29
C PHE A 88 -3.63 -3.48 -12.60
N TRP A 89 -3.83 -2.53 -13.52
CA TRP A 89 -5.19 -2.12 -13.93
C TRP A 89 -5.97 -3.24 -14.61
N GLN A 90 -5.31 -4.07 -15.43
CA GLN A 90 -5.93 -5.27 -15.99
C GLN A 90 -6.31 -6.27 -14.89
N ILE A 91 -5.42 -6.47 -13.90
CA ILE A 91 -5.63 -7.39 -12.79
C ILE A 91 -6.84 -6.98 -11.94
N ILE A 92 -6.96 -5.71 -11.56
CA ILE A 92 -8.10 -5.24 -10.75
C ILE A 92 -9.43 -5.35 -11.52
N LYS A 93 -9.43 -5.10 -12.83
CA LYS A 93 -10.63 -5.27 -13.67
C LYS A 93 -11.08 -6.73 -13.73
N ASP A 94 -10.14 -7.66 -13.94
CA ASP A 94 -10.42 -9.10 -13.96
C ASP A 94 -10.99 -9.58 -12.61
N TYR A 95 -10.40 -9.17 -11.49
CA TYR A 95 -10.95 -9.49 -10.17
C TYR A 95 -12.34 -8.88 -9.95
N GLY A 96 -12.59 -7.66 -10.43
CA GLY A 96 -13.92 -7.05 -10.37
C GLY A 96 -14.99 -7.83 -11.10
N GLN A 97 -14.68 -8.27 -12.32
CA GLN A 97 -15.57 -9.11 -13.13
C GLN A 97 -15.85 -10.44 -12.43
N LYS A 98 -14.81 -11.12 -11.93
CA LYS A 98 -14.94 -12.38 -11.19
C LYS A 98 -15.76 -12.24 -9.90
N ALA A 99 -15.68 -11.09 -9.24
CA ALA A 99 -16.46 -10.78 -8.04
C ALA A 99 -17.90 -10.31 -8.36
N GLY A 100 -18.30 -10.24 -9.64
CA GLY A 100 -19.63 -9.78 -10.03
C GLY A 100 -19.86 -8.28 -9.85
N ILE A 101 -18.78 -7.49 -9.72
CA ILE A 101 -18.88 -6.04 -9.54
C ILE A 101 -19.18 -5.39 -10.89
N ARG A 102 -20.40 -4.88 -11.04
CA ARG A 102 -20.87 -4.22 -12.26
C ARG A 102 -20.34 -2.80 -12.44
N LYS A 103 -19.92 -2.15 -11.36
CA LYS A 103 -19.32 -0.81 -11.39
C LYS A 103 -17.88 -0.89 -11.93
N GLU A 104 -17.47 0.09 -12.72
CA GLU A 104 -16.09 0.13 -13.20
C GLU A 104 -15.11 0.22 -12.02
N LEU A 105 -14.25 -0.80 -11.87
CA LEU A 105 -13.18 -0.77 -10.90
C LEU A 105 -11.99 0.04 -11.41
N SER A 106 -11.59 1.02 -10.61
CA SER A 106 -10.34 1.74 -10.79
C SER A 106 -9.53 1.73 -9.49
N PRO A 107 -8.21 1.93 -9.55
CA PRO A 107 -7.40 1.95 -8.34
C PRO A 107 -7.75 3.11 -7.40
N HIS A 108 -8.37 4.17 -7.91
CA HIS A 108 -8.88 5.28 -7.10
C HIS A 108 -9.98 4.83 -6.15
N ILE A 109 -10.76 3.79 -6.51
CA ILE A 109 -11.83 3.27 -5.65
C ILE A 109 -11.25 2.67 -4.37
N LEU A 110 -10.19 1.86 -4.46
CA LEU A 110 -9.56 1.27 -3.26
C LEU A 110 -9.03 2.35 -2.31
N ARG A 111 -8.40 3.39 -2.87
CA ARG A 111 -7.90 4.53 -2.10
C ARG A 111 -9.04 5.35 -1.49
N HIS A 112 -10.14 5.54 -2.23
CA HIS A 112 -11.31 6.23 -1.71
C HIS A 112 -11.96 5.43 -0.58
N SER A 113 -12.18 4.12 -0.74
CA SER A 113 -12.70 3.25 0.32
C SER A 113 -11.82 3.26 1.57
N PHE A 114 -10.50 3.26 1.43
CA PHE A 114 -9.58 3.43 2.56
C PHE A 114 -9.84 4.74 3.32
N ALA A 115 -9.93 5.86 2.59
CA ALA A 115 -10.16 7.17 3.19
C ALA A 115 -11.54 7.25 3.88
N THR A 116 -12.58 6.82 3.18
CA THR A 116 -13.96 6.80 3.68
C THR A 116 -14.06 5.95 4.95
N HIS A 117 -13.56 4.72 4.93
CA HIS A 117 -13.67 3.83 6.10
C HIS A 117 -12.87 4.34 7.31
N LEU A 118 -11.73 5.00 7.11
CA LEU A 118 -11.02 5.64 8.21
C LEU A 118 -11.84 6.78 8.82
N LEU A 119 -12.43 7.64 7.99
CA LEU A 119 -13.28 8.75 8.45
C LEU A 119 -14.53 8.23 9.16
N ASP A 120 -15.22 7.24 8.58
CA ASP A 120 -16.44 6.64 9.12
C ASP A 120 -16.20 5.99 10.49
N ASN A 121 -15.00 5.45 10.72
CA ASN A 121 -14.59 4.87 12.00
C ASN A 121 -13.90 5.90 12.93
N GLY A 122 -14.03 7.19 12.64
CA GLY A 122 -13.65 8.27 13.57
C GLY A 122 -12.19 8.70 13.51
N ALA A 123 -11.46 8.40 12.44
CA ALA A 123 -10.18 9.06 12.18
C ALA A 123 -10.41 10.53 11.80
N ASP A 124 -9.54 11.42 12.30
CA ASP A 124 -9.60 12.83 11.91
C ASP A 124 -9.08 13.03 10.48
N LEU A 125 -9.64 14.01 9.77
CA LEU A 125 -9.32 14.29 8.36
C LEU A 125 -7.82 14.53 8.13
N ARG A 126 -7.13 15.17 9.08
CA ARG A 126 -5.71 15.46 8.98
C ARG A 126 -4.88 14.19 9.02
N SER A 127 -5.18 13.26 9.93
CA SER A 127 -4.51 11.96 9.99
C SER A 127 -4.73 11.13 8.71
N VAL A 128 -5.93 11.19 8.11
CA VAL A 128 -6.20 10.55 6.81
C VAL A 128 -5.39 11.18 5.69
N GLN A 129 -5.28 12.51 5.66
CA GLN A 129 -4.46 13.24 4.67
C GLN A 129 -2.97 12.90 4.79
N GLU A 130 -2.45 12.78 6.00
CA GLU A 130 -1.06 12.36 6.27
C GLU A 130 -0.79 10.95 5.74
N LEU A 131 -1.66 9.98 6.03
CA LEU A 131 -1.54 8.59 5.52
C LEU A 131 -1.58 8.53 3.98
N LEU A 132 -2.43 9.35 3.36
CA LEU A 132 -2.58 9.45 1.91
C LEU A 132 -1.44 10.22 1.22
N GLY A 133 -0.61 10.94 1.97
CA GLY A 133 0.49 11.74 1.44
C GLY A 133 0.01 12.95 0.62
N HIS A 134 -1.04 13.64 1.09
CA HIS A 134 -1.48 14.91 0.51
C HIS A 134 -0.57 16.02 1.06
N SER A 135 0.11 16.72 0.15
CA SER A 135 1.31 17.51 0.45
C SER A 135 1.07 18.98 0.80
N ASP A 136 -0.16 19.41 1.03
CA ASP A 136 -0.43 20.76 1.54
C ASP A 136 -0.57 20.73 3.05
N ILE A 137 0.58 20.69 3.73
CA ILE A 137 0.86 21.42 4.97
C ILE A 137 2.37 21.70 4.98
N SER A 138 2.68 22.98 4.98
CA SER A 138 3.97 23.65 4.92
C SER A 138 4.83 23.47 6.18
N THR A 139 4.98 22.26 6.72
CA THR A 139 5.86 22.03 7.88
C THR A 139 6.60 20.68 7.78
N THR A 140 7.66 20.68 6.98
CA THR A 140 8.71 19.63 6.96
C THR A 140 9.62 19.75 8.20
N GLN A 141 9.06 19.95 9.39
CA GLN A 141 9.87 20.09 10.60
C GLN A 141 9.27 19.26 11.76
N ILE A 142 10.01 18.20 12.10
CA ILE A 142 10.00 17.45 13.38
C ILE A 142 8.87 16.42 13.58
N TYR A 143 8.81 15.31 12.84
CA TYR A 143 7.82 14.25 13.16
C TYR A 143 8.26 12.81 12.80
N THR A 144 9.42 12.35 13.25
CA THR A 144 9.93 10.99 12.92
C THR A 144 9.57 9.88 13.92
N HIS A 145 9.15 10.19 15.16
CA HIS A 145 8.81 9.12 16.14
C HIS A 145 7.44 9.26 16.83
N LEU A 146 7.01 10.47 17.23
CA LEU A 146 5.73 10.67 17.92
C LEU A 146 4.53 10.54 16.96
N THR A 147 4.65 11.03 15.73
CA THR A 147 3.61 10.93 14.70
C THR A 147 3.39 9.50 14.25
N ASN A 148 4.44 8.68 14.20
CA ASN A 148 4.30 7.26 13.86
C ASN A 148 3.48 6.49 14.89
N LYS A 149 3.66 6.76 16.20
CA LYS A 149 2.82 6.13 17.24
C LYS A 149 1.38 6.60 17.16
N ARG A 150 1.15 7.90 16.98
CA ARG A 150 -0.20 8.46 16.84
C ARG A 150 -0.92 7.91 15.60
N LEU A 151 -0.28 7.94 14.43
CA LEU A 151 -0.85 7.43 13.19
C LEU A 151 -1.16 5.94 13.29
N ARG A 152 -0.31 5.16 13.96
CA ARG A 152 -0.58 3.75 14.23
C ARG A 152 -1.79 3.55 15.14
N LEU A 153 -1.93 4.31 16.22
CA LEU A 153 -3.12 4.22 17.09
C LEU A 153 -4.41 4.57 16.35
N ILE A 154 -4.37 5.60 15.50
CA ILE A 154 -5.52 6.00 14.69
C ILE A 154 -5.85 4.91 13.67
N TYR A 155 -4.84 4.38 12.99
CA TYR A 155 -4.99 3.27 12.08
C TYR A 155 -5.59 2.04 12.76
N ASP A 156 -5.03 1.63 13.90
CA ASP A 156 -5.47 0.45 14.65
C ASP A 156 -6.91 0.59 15.16
N LYS A 157 -7.33 1.83 15.49
CA LYS A 157 -8.70 2.12 15.94
C LYS A 157 -9.70 2.21 14.78
N ALA A 158 -9.32 2.79 13.65
CA ALA A 158 -10.25 3.21 12.61
C ALA A 158 -10.20 2.36 11.32
N HIS A 159 -9.10 1.66 11.03
CA HIS A 159 -9.02 0.87 9.81
C HIS A 159 -9.74 -0.49 10.00
N PRO A 160 -10.73 -0.88 9.16
CA PRO A 160 -11.54 -2.08 9.38
C PRO A 160 -10.77 -3.40 9.44
N ARG A 161 -9.51 -3.42 8.98
CA ARG A 161 -8.67 -4.61 8.87
C ARG A 161 -7.29 -4.44 9.52
N ALA A 162 -7.18 -3.57 10.51
CA ALA A 162 -5.97 -3.40 11.32
C ALA A 162 -5.54 -4.71 12.02
#